data_AF-A0A1Q9NN07-F1
#
_entry.id   AF-A0A1Q9NN07-F1
#
_cell.length_a   1.000
_cell.length_b   1.000
_cell.length_c   1.000
_cell.angle_alpha   90.00
_cell.angle_beta   90.00
_cell.angle_gamma   90.00
#
_symmetry.space_group_name_H-M   'P 1'
#
loop_
_entity.id
_entity.type
_entity.pdbx_description
1 polymer ?
#
loop_
_entity_poly.entity_id
_entity_poly.type
_entity_poly.pdbx_seq_one_letter_code
_entity_poly.pdbx_strand_id
1 'polypeptide(L)'
;MLSVCQRCIKLTGGCCEKVTFALLENEYSMFKQRFDNGTAPKNHTLEIHDEEEKIYQYSSNKERCMYLGNDNNCSIYDVRPTICRTYPILWQEPEDNDELQYFLDIACPLTYRVPYRDFLGWIEAYQDKITEMGELDFEMTDSQYVNLTSLLEEVNLVSLVRDKDLVP
;
A
#
# COMPACT_ATOMS: atom_id res chain seq x y z
N MET A 1 -0.54 5.99 -15.42
CA MET A 1 -0.86 5.34 -14.13
C MET A 1 -2.14 5.85 -13.48
N LEU A 2 -2.51 7.14 -13.55
CA LEU A 2 -3.78 7.70 -13.04
C LEU A 2 -5.02 6.88 -13.43
N SER A 3 -5.11 6.46 -14.69
CA SER A 3 -6.22 5.65 -15.21
C SER A 3 -6.33 4.26 -14.59
N VAL A 4 -5.26 3.71 -14.01
CA VAL A 4 -5.29 2.37 -13.41
C VAL A 4 -5.75 2.44 -11.96
N CYS A 5 -5.31 3.45 -11.19
CA CYS A 5 -5.81 3.71 -9.84
C CYS A 5 -7.33 4.01 -9.87
N GLN A 6 -7.77 4.89 -10.78
CA GLN A 6 -9.21 5.16 -10.98
C GLN A 6 -10.01 3.89 -11.31
N ARG A 7 -9.45 3.01 -12.15
CA ARG A 7 -10.09 1.72 -12.49
C ARG A 7 -10.12 0.76 -11.32
N CYS A 8 -9.08 0.72 -10.50
CA CYS A 8 -9.05 -0.06 -9.26
C CYS A 8 -10.16 0.40 -8.32
N ILE A 9 -10.24 1.71 -8.07
CA ILE A 9 -11.28 2.31 -7.23
C ILE A 9 -12.68 1.97 -7.77
N LYS A 10 -12.89 2.07 -9.09
CA LYS A 10 -14.18 1.76 -9.71
C LYS A 10 -14.59 0.28 -9.60
N LEU A 11 -13.63 -0.65 -9.61
CA LEU A 11 -13.92 -2.08 -9.70
C LEU A 11 -14.03 -2.74 -8.32
N THR A 12 -13.17 -2.37 -7.37
CA THR A 12 -13.06 -3.05 -6.07
C THR A 12 -13.06 -2.09 -4.89
N GLY A 13 -13.27 -0.78 -5.12
CA GLY A 13 -13.04 0.27 -4.13
C GLY A 13 -11.56 0.67 -3.98
N GLY A 14 -10.66 -0.28 -4.26
CA GLY A 14 -9.21 -0.07 -4.28
C GLY A 14 -8.64 0.43 -2.95
N CYS A 15 -7.39 0.88 -2.96
CA CYS A 15 -6.70 1.38 -1.77
C CYS A 15 -7.21 2.70 -1.19
N CYS A 16 -8.36 3.21 -1.65
CA CYS A 16 -8.92 4.49 -1.20
C CYS A 16 -10.31 4.35 -0.57
N GLU A 17 -10.86 3.14 -0.48
CA GLU A 17 -12.10 2.86 0.24
C GLU A 17 -11.81 2.11 1.54
N LYS A 18 -12.40 2.57 2.65
CA LYS A 18 -12.29 1.92 3.97
C LYS A 18 -10.84 1.72 4.42
N VAL A 19 -10.05 2.77 4.29
CA VAL A 19 -8.61 2.71 4.49
C VAL A 19 -8.26 2.88 5.97
N THR A 20 -7.34 2.03 6.44
CA THR A 20 -6.58 2.22 7.67
C THR A 20 -5.13 1.92 7.30
N PHE A 21 -4.21 2.85 7.55
CA PHE A 21 -2.79 2.64 7.26
C PHE A 21 -1.87 3.51 8.10
N ALA A 22 -0.63 3.04 8.23
CA ALA A 22 0.48 3.77 8.82
C ALA A 22 1.00 4.89 7.89
N LEU A 23 1.52 5.94 8.50
CA LEU A 23 2.10 7.13 7.91
C LEU A 23 3.43 7.42 8.60
N LEU A 24 4.47 7.68 7.80
CA LEU A 24 5.73 8.20 8.30
C LEU A 24 5.60 9.69 8.68
N GLU A 25 6.51 10.21 9.50
CA GLU A 25 6.51 11.61 9.97
C GLU A 25 6.40 12.63 8.81
N ASN A 26 7.13 12.40 7.72
CA ASN A 26 7.10 13.28 6.55
C ASN A 26 5.76 13.24 5.78
N GLU A 27 5.05 12.11 5.82
CA GLU A 27 3.75 11.90 5.16
C GLU A 27 2.59 12.40 6.03
N TYR A 28 2.73 12.27 7.36
CA TYR A 28 1.76 12.70 8.37
C TYR A 28 1.38 14.18 8.24
N SER A 29 2.35 15.05 7.99
CA SER A 29 2.15 16.50 7.93
C SER A 29 1.04 16.93 6.97
N MET A 30 0.94 16.27 5.81
CA MET A 30 -0.09 16.57 4.81
C MET A 30 -1.49 16.18 5.30
N PHE A 31 -1.61 15.05 5.98
CA PHE A 31 -2.86 14.59 6.57
C PHE A 31 -3.27 15.52 7.70
N LYS A 32 -2.34 15.80 8.62
CA LYS A 32 -2.53 16.70 9.76
C LYS A 32 -3.10 18.06 9.35
N GLN A 33 -2.61 18.64 8.24
CA GLN A 33 -3.10 19.93 7.74
C GLN A 33 -4.63 19.95 7.53
N ARG A 34 -5.23 18.85 7.04
CA ARG A 34 -6.69 18.77 6.83
C ARG A 34 -7.47 18.62 8.13
N PHE A 35 -6.89 17.96 9.13
CA PHE A 35 -7.50 17.89 10.45
C PHE A 35 -7.41 19.27 11.15
N ASP A 36 -6.26 19.92 11.11
CA ASP A 36 -6.03 21.22 11.74
C ASP A 36 -6.93 22.33 11.17
N ASN A 37 -7.18 22.32 9.85
CA ASN A 37 -8.03 23.31 9.20
C ASN A 37 -9.53 22.93 9.16
N GLY A 38 -9.91 21.80 9.76
CA GLY A 38 -11.29 21.34 9.83
C GLY A 38 -11.90 20.86 8.51
N THR A 39 -11.07 20.56 7.49
CA THR A 39 -11.54 20.03 6.20
C THR A 39 -11.54 18.50 6.12
N ALA A 40 -10.94 17.82 7.10
CA ALA A 40 -11.06 16.38 7.24
C ALA A 40 -12.52 15.99 7.54
N PRO A 41 -13.06 14.91 6.94
CA PRO A 41 -14.38 14.41 7.29
C PRO A 41 -14.45 14.01 8.77
N LYS A 42 -15.59 14.26 9.41
CA LYS A 42 -15.76 14.08 10.87
C LYS A 42 -15.49 12.66 11.37
N ASN A 43 -15.78 11.67 10.52
CA ASN A 43 -15.62 10.27 10.87
C ASN A 43 -14.20 9.79 10.64
N HIS A 44 -13.29 10.58 10.08
CA HIS A 44 -11.91 10.16 9.89
C HIS A 44 -11.10 10.40 11.16
N THR A 45 -10.08 9.58 11.39
CA THR A 45 -9.15 9.74 12.50
C THR A 45 -7.72 9.80 12.03
N LEU A 46 -6.89 10.49 12.80
CA LEU A 46 -5.46 10.62 12.61
C LEU A 46 -4.82 10.62 13.99
N GLU A 47 -4.08 9.56 14.29
CA GLU A 47 -3.61 9.24 15.63
C GLU A 47 -2.11 8.94 15.62
N ILE A 48 -1.45 9.07 16.77
CA ILE A 48 -0.08 8.60 16.96
C ILE A 48 -0.18 7.10 17.23
N HIS A 49 0.47 6.29 16.39
CA HIS A 49 0.49 4.83 16.53
C HIS A 49 1.67 4.40 17.40
N ASP A 50 2.86 4.89 17.06
CA ASP A 50 4.08 4.73 17.83
C ASP A 50 4.79 6.09 17.94
N GLU A 51 4.96 6.60 19.17
CA GLU A 51 5.61 7.89 19.40
C GLU A 51 7.13 7.81 19.30
N GLU A 52 7.74 6.67 19.67
CA GLU A 52 9.19 6.48 19.65
C GLU A 52 9.69 6.32 18.21
N GLU A 53 8.97 5.53 17.41
CA GLU A 53 9.26 5.30 15.99
C GLU A 53 8.64 6.37 15.08
N LYS A 54 7.85 7.29 15.65
CA LYS A 54 7.15 8.35 14.93
C LYS A 54 6.25 7.84 13.80
N ILE A 55 5.54 6.75 14.09
CA ILE A 55 4.56 6.16 13.20
C ILE A 55 3.18 6.70 13.57
N TYR A 56 2.45 7.16 12.57
CA TYR A 56 1.10 7.71 12.73
C TYR A 56 0.09 6.83 11.99
N GLN A 57 -1.14 6.77 12.48
CA GLN A 57 -2.20 6.02 11.82
C GLN A 57 -3.26 6.96 11.29
N TYR A 58 -3.63 6.77 10.02
CA TYR A 58 -4.83 7.37 9.44
C TYR A 58 -5.89 6.31 9.20
N SER A 59 -7.14 6.60 9.58
CA SER A 59 -8.30 5.77 9.28
C SER A 59 -9.42 6.61 8.68
N SER A 60 -10.03 6.10 7.60
CA SER A 60 -11.27 6.65 7.05
C SER A 60 -12.53 6.06 7.67
N ASN A 61 -12.40 5.16 8.66
CA ASN A 61 -13.53 4.53 9.38
C ASN A 61 -14.66 4.05 8.46
N LYS A 62 -14.29 3.25 7.46
CA LYS A 62 -15.20 2.67 6.43
C LYS A 62 -15.73 3.68 5.39
N GLU A 63 -15.28 4.92 5.41
CA GLU A 63 -15.56 5.92 4.36
C GLU A 63 -14.47 5.94 3.28
N ARG A 64 -14.66 6.78 2.26
CA ARG A 64 -13.66 7.03 1.21
C ARG A 64 -12.55 7.91 1.78
N CYS A 65 -11.31 7.69 1.36
CA CYS A 65 -10.18 8.52 1.75
C CYS A 65 -10.46 10.01 1.46
N MET A 66 -10.09 10.92 2.37
CA MET A 66 -10.40 12.35 2.26
C MET A 66 -9.76 13.04 1.04
N TYR A 67 -8.76 12.41 0.44
CA TYR A 67 -8.12 12.89 -0.79
C TYR A 67 -8.74 12.34 -2.07
N LEU A 68 -9.67 11.39 -1.97
CA LEU A 68 -10.35 10.81 -3.11
C LEU A 68 -11.54 11.67 -3.55
N GLY A 69 -11.45 12.25 -4.74
CA GLY A 69 -12.50 13.05 -5.35
C GLY A 69 -13.71 12.23 -5.81
N ASN A 70 -14.81 12.92 -6.12
CA ASN A 70 -16.02 12.31 -6.68
C ASN A 70 -15.81 11.74 -8.09
N ASP A 71 -14.77 12.18 -8.77
CA ASP A 71 -14.30 11.69 -10.07
C ASP A 71 -13.31 10.51 -9.95
N ASN A 72 -13.14 9.96 -8.74
CA ASN A 72 -12.17 8.92 -8.39
C ASN A 72 -10.69 9.35 -8.58
N ASN A 73 -10.39 10.64 -8.63
CA ASN A 73 -9.01 11.12 -8.62
C ASN A 73 -8.49 11.36 -7.20
N CYS A 74 -7.25 10.94 -6.96
CA CYS A 74 -6.55 11.27 -5.72
C CYS A 74 -5.92 12.66 -5.86
N SER A 75 -6.37 13.61 -5.03
CA SER A 75 -5.86 15.00 -5.04
C SER A 75 -4.40 15.16 -4.62
N ILE A 76 -3.80 14.12 -4.00
CA ILE A 76 -2.39 14.10 -3.60
C ILE A 76 -1.57 13.09 -4.41
N TYR A 77 -1.98 12.76 -5.65
CA TYR A 77 -1.42 11.66 -6.43
C TYR A 77 0.11 11.62 -6.47
N ASP A 78 0.74 12.77 -6.67
CA ASP A 78 2.20 12.92 -6.81
C ASP A 78 2.96 12.83 -5.49
N VAL A 79 2.26 13.08 -4.38
CA VAL A 79 2.79 13.07 -3.00
C VAL A 79 2.09 12.02 -2.13
N ARG A 80 1.56 10.97 -2.75
CA ARG A 80 0.90 9.88 -2.01
C ARG A 80 1.81 9.27 -0.95
N PRO A 81 1.26 8.83 0.20
CA PRO A 81 2.00 8.03 1.18
C PRO A 81 2.59 6.76 0.60
N THR A 82 3.57 6.19 1.28
CA THR A 82 4.28 4.99 0.86
C THR A 82 3.32 3.83 0.61
N ILE A 83 2.43 3.52 1.56
CA ILE A 83 1.34 2.52 1.39
C ILE A 83 0.57 2.71 0.09
N CYS A 84 0.19 3.95 -0.22
CA CYS A 84 -0.59 4.28 -1.40
C CYS A 84 0.22 4.17 -2.72
N ARG A 85 1.55 4.23 -2.65
CA ARG A 85 2.46 4.06 -3.80
C ARG A 85 2.81 2.61 -4.05
N THR A 86 2.90 1.81 -2.99
CA THR A 86 3.28 0.39 -3.05
C THR A 86 2.08 -0.52 -3.30
N TYR A 87 0.85 -0.10 -2.99
CA TYR A 87 -0.36 -0.88 -3.31
C TYR A 87 -0.41 -1.31 -4.79
N PRO A 88 -0.67 -2.59 -5.11
CA PRO A 88 -1.32 -3.62 -4.28
C PRO A 88 -0.39 -4.50 -3.42
N ILE A 89 0.87 -4.10 -3.24
CA ILE A 89 1.79 -4.81 -2.36
C ILE A 89 1.48 -4.46 -0.90
N LEU A 90 1.35 -5.50 -0.08
CA LEU A 90 1.19 -5.46 1.37
C LEU A 90 2.33 -6.27 2.00
N TRP A 91 2.60 -6.07 3.29
CA TRP A 91 3.65 -6.78 4.00
C TRP A 91 3.30 -7.06 5.46
N GLN A 92 3.77 -8.20 5.98
CA GLN A 92 3.61 -8.61 7.37
C GLN A 92 4.88 -9.30 7.87
N GLU A 93 5.12 -9.20 9.18
CA GLU A 93 6.15 -9.96 9.87
C GLU A 93 5.51 -11.25 10.39
N PRO A 94 5.82 -12.43 9.83
CA PRO A 94 5.26 -13.69 10.32
C PRO A 94 5.81 -14.02 11.73
N GLU A 95 5.00 -14.65 12.58
CA GLU A 95 5.37 -14.98 13.96
C GLU A 95 6.70 -15.78 14.11
N ASP A 96 7.06 -16.55 13.08
CA ASP A 96 8.22 -17.45 13.07
C ASP A 96 9.44 -16.92 12.28
N ASN A 97 9.40 -15.71 11.71
CA ASN A 97 10.51 -15.17 10.92
C ASN A 97 10.63 -13.64 11.02
N ASP A 98 11.83 -13.16 11.32
CA ASP A 98 12.16 -11.73 11.40
C ASP A 98 12.20 -11.02 10.02
N GLU A 99 11.98 -11.76 8.91
CA GLU A 99 11.92 -11.19 7.56
C GLU A 99 10.48 -10.90 7.11
N LEU A 100 10.28 -9.65 6.66
CA LEU A 100 9.03 -9.21 6.05
C LEU A 100 8.62 -10.10 4.87
N GLN A 101 7.40 -10.61 4.92
CA GLN A 101 6.76 -11.29 3.81
C GLN A 101 5.90 -10.32 3.01
N TYR A 102 5.91 -10.48 1.70
CA TYR A 102 5.16 -9.61 0.78
C TYR A 102 3.95 -10.34 0.22
N PHE A 103 2.83 -9.63 0.17
CA PHE A 103 1.56 -10.13 -0.30
C PHE A 103 1.02 -9.23 -1.40
N LEU A 104 0.38 -9.82 -2.40
CA LEU A 104 -0.32 -9.09 -3.46
C LEU A 104 -1.82 -9.23 -3.27
N ASP A 105 -2.51 -8.10 -3.22
CA ASP A 105 -3.97 -8.06 -3.30
C ASP A 105 -4.42 -8.41 -4.73
N ILE A 106 -4.92 -9.62 -4.93
CA ILE A 106 -5.38 -10.10 -6.24
C ILE A 106 -6.77 -9.55 -6.61
N ALA A 107 -7.46 -8.84 -5.71
CA ALA A 107 -8.63 -8.07 -6.08
C ALA A 107 -8.24 -6.80 -6.86
N CYS A 108 -7.01 -6.32 -6.73
CA CYS A 108 -6.55 -5.14 -7.46
C CYS A 108 -6.32 -5.43 -8.95
N PRO A 109 -6.92 -4.65 -9.88
CA PRO A 109 -6.67 -4.81 -11.31
C PRO A 109 -5.22 -4.54 -11.76
N LEU A 110 -4.39 -3.92 -10.92
CA LEU A 110 -2.94 -3.76 -11.20
C LEU A 110 -2.24 -5.11 -11.20
N THR A 111 -2.66 -6.03 -10.34
CA THR A 111 -2.05 -7.36 -10.15
C THR A 111 -2.08 -8.18 -11.44
N TYR A 112 -3.05 -7.94 -12.34
CA TYR A 112 -3.16 -8.60 -13.65
C TYR A 112 -2.56 -7.81 -14.82
N ARG A 113 -2.02 -6.61 -14.57
CA ARG A 113 -1.50 -5.72 -15.62
C ARG A 113 -0.02 -5.43 -15.50
N VAL A 114 0.50 -5.51 -14.28
CA VAL A 114 1.89 -5.25 -13.95
C VAL A 114 2.58 -6.61 -13.81
N PRO A 115 3.66 -6.87 -14.57
CA PRO A 115 4.46 -8.08 -14.39
C PRO A 115 4.97 -8.21 -12.96
N TYR A 116 5.03 -9.43 -12.42
CA TYR A 116 5.53 -9.66 -11.05
C TYR A 116 6.90 -9.06 -10.78
N ARG A 117 7.80 -9.05 -11.79
CA ARG A 117 9.12 -8.42 -11.69
C ARG A 117 9.08 -6.94 -11.33
N ASP A 118 8.08 -6.22 -11.83
CA ASP A 118 7.97 -4.78 -11.61
C ASP A 118 7.52 -4.52 -10.17
N PHE A 119 6.69 -5.40 -9.58
CA PHE A 119 6.36 -5.35 -8.16
C PHE A 119 7.59 -5.56 -7.27
N LEU A 120 8.52 -6.45 -7.65
CA LEU A 120 9.79 -6.59 -6.92
C LEU A 120 10.63 -5.33 -7.01
N GLY A 121 10.69 -4.70 -8.18
CA GLY A 121 11.35 -3.40 -8.33
C GLY A 121 10.71 -2.31 -7.47
N TRP A 122 9.39 -2.38 -7.21
CA TRP A 122 8.72 -1.47 -6.28
C TRP A 122 9.10 -1.78 -4.84
N ILE A 123 9.12 -3.04 -4.42
CA ILE A 123 9.59 -3.43 -3.07
C ILE A 123 11.00 -2.90 -2.84
N GLU A 124 11.93 -3.19 -3.76
CA GLU A 124 13.32 -2.74 -3.67
C GLU A 124 13.43 -1.21 -3.61
N ALA A 125 12.60 -0.47 -4.37
CA ALA A 125 12.62 0.99 -4.40
C ALA A 125 12.06 1.65 -3.13
N TYR A 126 11.23 0.94 -2.35
CA TYR A 126 10.60 1.45 -1.13
C TYR A 126 11.04 0.70 0.14
N GLN A 127 12.02 -0.21 0.04
CA GLN A 127 12.42 -1.12 1.11
C GLN A 127 12.69 -0.40 2.43
N ASP A 128 13.50 0.66 2.42
CA ASP A 128 13.84 1.41 3.63
C ASP A 128 12.60 1.94 4.36
N LYS A 129 11.61 2.42 3.60
CA LYS A 129 10.37 2.97 4.14
C LYS A 129 9.39 1.89 4.61
N ILE A 130 9.36 0.76 3.91
CA ILE A 130 8.56 -0.41 4.29
C ILE A 130 9.08 -0.92 5.64
N THR A 131 10.40 -1.07 5.78
CA THR A 131 11.03 -1.47 7.03
C THR A 131 10.81 -0.44 8.14
N GLU A 132 10.91 0.85 7.85
CA GLU A 132 10.60 1.92 8.82
C GLU A 132 9.14 1.90 9.29
N MET A 133 8.20 1.47 8.44
CA MET A 133 6.78 1.40 8.80
C MET A 133 6.42 0.18 9.67
N GLY A 134 7.26 -0.87 9.70
CA GLY A 134 6.91 -2.14 10.34
C GLY A 134 5.80 -2.90 9.58
N GLU A 135 5.20 -3.89 10.23
CA GLU A 135 4.15 -4.72 9.63
C GLU A 135 2.81 -3.98 9.40
N LEU A 136 2.02 -4.48 8.45
CA LEU A 136 0.67 -3.97 8.21
C LEU A 136 -0.40 -4.83 8.89
N ASP A 137 -1.33 -4.17 9.57
CA ASP A 137 -2.53 -4.82 10.09
C ASP A 137 -3.54 -5.08 8.96
N PHE A 138 -3.56 -6.31 8.43
CA PHE A 138 -4.61 -6.79 7.54
C PHE A 138 -4.93 -8.27 7.77
N GLU A 139 -6.23 -8.59 7.68
CA GLU A 139 -6.70 -9.97 7.80
C GLU A 139 -6.42 -10.73 6.49
N MET A 140 -5.51 -11.70 6.56
CA MET A 140 -5.33 -12.70 5.52
C MET A 140 -6.54 -13.65 5.48
N THR A 141 -7.62 -13.25 4.82
CA THR A 141 -8.66 -14.21 4.42
C THR A 141 -8.24 -14.85 3.09
N ASP A 142 -8.18 -16.19 3.07
CA ASP A 142 -7.45 -17.06 2.13
C ASP A 142 -7.72 -16.90 0.61
N SER A 143 -8.55 -15.96 0.18
CA SER A 143 -8.90 -15.80 -1.24
C SER A 143 -8.54 -14.45 -1.88
N GLN A 144 -8.08 -13.46 -1.09
CA GLN A 144 -7.79 -12.12 -1.62
C GLN A 144 -6.29 -11.83 -1.79
N TYR A 145 -5.42 -12.56 -1.10
CA TYR A 145 -4.00 -12.28 -1.08
C TYR A 145 -3.18 -13.47 -1.57
N VAL A 146 -2.13 -13.18 -2.34
CA VAL A 146 -1.13 -14.16 -2.74
C VAL A 146 0.19 -13.79 -2.08
N ASN A 147 0.80 -14.75 -1.37
CA ASN A 147 2.14 -14.58 -0.83
C ASN A 147 3.15 -14.54 -1.99
N LEU A 148 3.67 -13.35 -2.26
CA LEU A 148 4.63 -13.10 -3.33
C LEU A 148 5.98 -13.75 -3.01
N THR A 149 6.39 -13.74 -1.74
CA THR A 149 7.63 -14.38 -1.30
C THR A 149 7.61 -15.88 -1.62
N SER A 150 6.55 -16.59 -1.21
CA SER A 150 6.40 -18.03 -1.50
C SER A 150 6.32 -18.32 -3.00
N LEU A 151 5.60 -17.49 -3.77
CA LEU A 151 5.50 -17.65 -5.21
C LEU A 151 6.87 -17.56 -5.91
N LEU A 152 7.75 -16.68 -5.44
CA LEU A 152 9.09 -16.52 -6.02
C LEU A 152 10.00 -17.71 -5.73
N GLU A 153 9.86 -18.30 -4.54
CA GLU A 153 10.60 -19.48 -4.09
C GLU A 153 10.19 -20.73 -4.86
N GLU A 154 8.87 -20.99 -4.96
CA GLU A 154 8.33 -22.20 -5.60
C GLU A 154 8.72 -22.34 -7.07
N VAL A 155 8.79 -21.21 -7.78
CA VAL A 155 8.97 -21.21 -9.24
C VAL A 155 10.44 -20.97 -9.64
N ASN A 156 11.36 -20.88 -8.66
CA ASN A 156 12.75 -20.44 -8.86
C ASN A 156 12.84 -19.15 -9.72
N LEU A 157 11.78 -18.33 -9.64
CA LEU A 157 11.55 -17.17 -10.50
C LEU A 157 12.53 -16.05 -10.21
N VAL A 158 13.11 -16.00 -9.01
CA VAL A 158 14.09 -14.97 -8.62
C VAL A 158 15.24 -14.89 -9.64
N SER A 159 15.69 -16.04 -10.17
CA SER A 159 16.75 -16.09 -11.19
C SER A 159 16.30 -15.62 -12.57
N LEU A 160 15.09 -15.99 -12.99
CA LEU A 160 14.48 -15.61 -14.29
C LEU A 160 14.00 -14.16 -14.31
N VAL A 161 13.58 -13.62 -13.17
CA VAL A 161 13.02 -12.28 -13.04
C VAL A 161 14.11 -11.22 -12.94
N ARG A 162 15.26 -11.56 -12.33
CA ARG A 162 16.42 -10.68 -12.22
C ARG A 162 17.30 -10.68 -13.48
N ASP A 163 17.01 -11.53 -14.45
CA ASP A 163 17.70 -11.55 -15.72
C ASP A 163 17.28 -10.33 -16.56
N LYS A 164 18.09 -9.26 -16.48
CA LYS A 164 17.85 -7.98 -17.16
C LYS A 164 17.88 -8.10 -18.69
N ASP A 165 18.35 -9.23 -19.21
CA ASP A 165 18.47 -9.51 -20.64
C ASP A 165 17.20 -10.11 -21.25
N LEU A 166 16.16 -10.41 -20.44
CA LEU A 166 14.83 -10.76 -20.94
C LEU A 166 14.07 -9.50 -21.38
N VAL A 167 14.42 -9.06 -22.58
CA VAL A 167 13.63 -8.11 -23.38
C VAL A 167 12.34 -8.82 -23.82
N PRO A 168 11.16 -8.20 -23.67
CA PRO A 168 9.90 -8.75 -24.21
C PRO A 168 9.92 -8.93 -25.73
#